data_AF-A0A9N8JQV3-F1
#
_entry.id   AF-A0A9N8JQV3-F1
#
_cell.length_a   1.000
_cell.length_b   1.000
_cell.length_c   1.000
_cell.angle_alpha   90.00
_cell.angle_beta   90.00
_cell.angle_gamma   90.00
#
_symmetry.space_group_name_H-M   'P 1'
#
loop_
_entity.id
_entity.type
_entity.pdbx_description
1 polymer ?
#
loop_
_entity_poly.entity_id
_entity_poly.type
_entity_poly.pdbx_seq_one_letter_code
_entity_poly.pdbx_strand_id
1 'polypeptide(L)'
;MPDRPGKDDRSGLPEGTWKGGQYLGAGGDGTLHYWIKVNEDQKIVDRMVIKDLWSREETKEPPAYQGIYEDLVRKGLDFGVAASGKAGEALSDERFFKEAYLQGLFTDPSGSSPVYTVPLRGYKKGHLSDDEKGTHWRMYMDLLHAGDLWDLIENHVVEHGQGYTVGAPLPEAFVWWVFSCIANALVQMDNAIKTRNSARPEGDEVIVMIDMKPQNILLDAMRGDEYPVYPKSLMSDFGSAHITYKTDPKNVCPDEGPTYADEVSPNQGSADQDPAENPFNQRATMGYWAPEMSRWYEMQDNPQQGIEEPLYSWTNIWQAGRVIESLMRRQKIVQDDDWRDKYNQTDSLIKDHLPRDGWFPNFRYSDELIEIVWRCQRFDPKLRPTPTELLAYIQQHAPAHTHGMDRWANAEWIAEQEVVHEAMLETNPEKAEGFSARMQARAQAGQLMFLNDFSDQNLAERYADLDMDLPEGCGLAYYGKPDPARKGRIVR
;
A
#
# COMPACT_ATOMS: atom_id res chain seq x y z
N MET A 1 -25.82 -14.16 10.15
CA MET A 1 -25.13 -12.93 9.72
C MET A 1 -25.98 -12.31 8.63
N PRO A 2 -26.69 -11.20 8.89
CA PRO A 2 -27.58 -10.58 7.90
C PRO A 2 -26.79 -10.09 6.68
N ASP A 3 -27.49 -9.97 5.56
CA ASP A 3 -27.02 -9.65 4.21
C ASP A 3 -26.06 -8.46 4.15
N ARG A 4 -24.75 -8.72 4.24
CA ARG A 4 -23.76 -7.74 3.81
C ARG A 4 -23.66 -7.79 2.28
N PRO A 5 -23.84 -6.67 1.57
CA PRO A 5 -23.62 -6.61 0.14
C PRO A 5 -22.21 -7.06 -0.22
N GLY A 6 -22.06 -7.73 -1.36
CA GLY A 6 -20.78 -8.34 -1.76
C GLY A 6 -20.61 -9.81 -1.35
N LYS A 7 -21.53 -10.35 -0.53
CA LYS A 7 -21.61 -11.79 -0.25
C LYS A 7 -22.15 -12.60 -1.44
N ASP A 8 -22.87 -11.95 -2.35
CA ASP A 8 -23.46 -12.60 -3.52
C ASP A 8 -22.96 -12.01 -4.84
N ASP A 9 -23.18 -12.80 -5.88
CA ASP A 9 -22.87 -12.54 -7.27
C ASP A 9 -24.04 -11.89 -8.02
N ARG A 10 -25.09 -11.37 -7.34
CA ARG A 10 -26.33 -10.91 -8.00
C ARG A 10 -26.11 -9.79 -9.00
N SER A 11 -25.05 -9.00 -8.83
CA SER A 11 -24.67 -7.98 -9.80
C SER A 11 -23.96 -8.54 -11.04
N GLY A 12 -23.53 -9.80 -11.01
CA GLY A 12 -22.69 -10.49 -12.00
C GLY A 12 -21.22 -10.53 -11.58
N LEU A 13 -20.55 -11.66 -11.85
CA LEU A 13 -19.10 -11.81 -11.77
C LEU A 13 -18.55 -12.05 -13.19
N PRO A 14 -17.27 -11.76 -13.45
CA PRO A 14 -16.62 -12.13 -14.71
C PRO A 14 -16.79 -13.62 -15.00
N GLU A 15 -16.70 -14.02 -16.27
CA GLU A 15 -17.00 -15.39 -16.73
C GLU A 15 -16.37 -16.50 -15.86
N GLY A 16 -17.11 -17.58 -15.66
CA GLY A 16 -16.69 -18.79 -14.95
C GLY A 16 -17.40 -19.03 -13.61
N THR A 17 -17.02 -20.11 -12.92
CA THR A 17 -17.61 -20.47 -11.62
C THR A 17 -16.82 -19.84 -10.49
N TRP A 18 -17.42 -18.83 -9.85
CA TRP A 18 -16.88 -18.20 -8.66
C TRP A 18 -17.55 -18.76 -7.41
N LYS A 19 -16.74 -19.04 -6.38
CA LYS A 19 -17.16 -19.42 -5.05
C LYS A 19 -16.59 -18.38 -4.08
N GLY A 20 -17.33 -17.93 -3.09
CA GLY A 20 -16.81 -16.87 -2.22
C GLY A 20 -17.87 -16.18 -1.40
N GLY A 21 -17.62 -14.90 -1.15
CA GLY A 21 -18.40 -14.08 -0.22
C GLY A 21 -17.86 -14.14 1.22
N GLN A 22 -16.59 -14.55 1.40
CA GLN A 22 -15.95 -14.48 2.71
C GLN A 22 -15.60 -13.03 3.02
N TYR A 23 -16.15 -12.52 4.12
CA TYR A 23 -15.85 -11.18 4.60
C TYR A 23 -14.37 -11.07 4.99
N LEU A 24 -13.67 -10.10 4.41
CA LEU A 24 -12.28 -9.77 4.74
C LEU A 24 -12.20 -8.60 5.72
N GLY A 25 -13.08 -7.62 5.56
CA GLY A 25 -13.04 -6.37 6.32
C GLY A 25 -14.07 -5.37 5.82
N ALA A 26 -14.17 -4.26 6.54
CA ALA A 26 -14.95 -3.09 6.15
C ALA A 26 -14.10 -1.85 6.44
N GLY A 27 -14.18 -0.87 5.56
CA GLY A 27 -13.66 0.48 5.78
C GLY A 27 -14.81 1.46 6.01
N GLY A 28 -14.50 2.77 6.02
CA GLY A 28 -15.49 3.83 6.27
C GLY A 28 -16.77 3.73 5.44
N ASP A 29 -16.63 3.45 4.13
CA ASP A 29 -17.76 3.53 3.19
C ASP A 29 -18.09 2.21 2.46
N GLY A 30 -17.43 1.10 2.81
CA GLY A 30 -17.58 -0.13 2.05
C GLY A 30 -17.14 -1.41 2.74
N THR A 31 -17.46 -2.53 2.10
CA THR A 31 -17.16 -3.90 2.56
C THR A 31 -16.32 -4.64 1.55
N LEU A 32 -15.39 -5.46 2.06
CA LEU A 32 -14.46 -6.25 1.26
C LEU A 32 -14.80 -7.74 1.39
N HIS A 33 -14.95 -8.40 0.24
CA HIS A 33 -15.25 -9.83 0.17
C HIS A 33 -14.25 -10.56 -0.72
N TYR A 34 -13.82 -11.73 -0.26
CA TYR A 34 -12.93 -12.64 -0.97
C TYR A 34 -13.71 -13.65 -1.81
N TRP A 35 -13.24 -13.85 -3.05
CA TRP A 35 -13.79 -14.77 -4.02
C TRP A 35 -12.69 -15.58 -4.72
N ILE A 36 -13.00 -16.85 -5.00
CA ILE A 36 -12.16 -17.80 -5.74
C ILE A 36 -12.88 -18.25 -7.01
N LYS A 37 -12.18 -18.27 -8.14
CA LYS A 37 -12.65 -18.91 -9.38
C LYS A 37 -12.17 -20.35 -9.40
N VAL A 38 -13.05 -21.28 -9.76
CA VAL A 38 -12.70 -22.69 -9.93
C VAL A 38 -12.93 -23.15 -11.37
N ASN A 39 -12.11 -24.10 -11.82
CA ASN A 39 -12.35 -24.84 -13.06
C ASN A 39 -13.35 -26.00 -12.83
N GLU A 40 -13.61 -26.77 -13.89
CA GLU A 40 -14.51 -27.94 -13.86
C GLU A 40 -14.11 -28.95 -12.78
N ASP A 41 -12.81 -29.17 -12.56
CA ASP A 41 -12.24 -30.07 -11.54
C ASP A 41 -12.27 -29.51 -10.10
N GLN A 42 -12.93 -28.37 -9.88
CA GLN A 42 -12.96 -27.67 -8.59
C GLN A 42 -11.58 -27.15 -8.12
N LYS A 43 -10.61 -27.01 -9.03
CA LYS A 43 -9.31 -26.40 -8.73
C LYS A 43 -9.41 -24.89 -8.81
N ILE A 44 -8.82 -24.21 -7.84
CA ILE A 44 -8.76 -22.74 -7.82
C ILE A 44 -7.85 -22.25 -8.95
N VAL A 45 -8.39 -21.45 -9.87
CA VAL A 45 -7.66 -20.88 -11.00
C VAL A 45 -7.46 -19.37 -10.89
N ASP A 46 -8.29 -18.68 -10.09
CA ASP A 46 -8.18 -17.24 -9.90
C ASP A 46 -8.74 -16.82 -8.53
N ARG A 47 -8.41 -15.59 -8.12
CA ARG A 47 -8.87 -14.94 -6.90
C ARG A 47 -9.19 -13.50 -7.19
N MET A 48 -10.13 -12.94 -6.43
CA MET A 48 -10.36 -11.52 -6.42
C MET A 48 -10.86 -11.04 -5.07
N VAL A 49 -10.68 -9.76 -4.83
CA VAL A 49 -11.37 -8.99 -3.81
C VAL A 49 -12.44 -8.15 -4.48
N ILE A 50 -13.63 -8.14 -3.90
CA ILE A 50 -14.72 -7.25 -4.29
C ILE A 50 -14.89 -6.21 -3.18
N LYS A 51 -14.78 -4.93 -3.55
CA LYS A 51 -15.13 -3.79 -2.71
C LYS A 51 -16.48 -3.26 -3.15
N ASP A 52 -17.49 -3.42 -2.29
CA ASP A 52 -18.80 -2.79 -2.44
C ASP A 52 -18.86 -1.57 -1.53
N LEU A 53 -19.18 -0.40 -2.09
CA LEU A 53 -19.21 0.86 -1.36
C LEU A 53 -20.32 1.78 -1.90
N TRP A 54 -20.72 2.75 -1.10
CA TRP A 54 -21.69 3.76 -1.52
C TRP A 54 -21.06 5.14 -1.56
N SER A 55 -21.36 5.88 -2.61
CA SER A 55 -20.88 7.24 -2.77
C SER A 55 -22.04 8.18 -3.08
N ARG A 56 -22.09 9.29 -2.34
CA ARG A 56 -22.96 10.44 -2.61
C ARG A 56 -22.34 11.42 -3.62
N GLU A 57 -21.12 11.15 -4.08
CA GLU A 57 -20.48 11.94 -5.14
C GLU A 57 -21.32 11.91 -6.42
N GLU A 58 -21.37 13.04 -7.13
CA GLU A 58 -22.05 13.09 -8.41
C GLU A 58 -21.45 12.05 -9.37
N THR A 59 -22.31 11.31 -10.05
CA THR A 59 -21.88 10.35 -11.09
C THR A 59 -21.45 11.03 -12.39
N LYS A 60 -21.50 12.37 -12.42
CA LYS A 60 -21.10 13.18 -13.56
C LYS A 60 -19.60 13.39 -13.57
N GLU A 61 -18.97 13.04 -14.68
CA GLU A 61 -17.54 13.19 -14.88
C GLU A 61 -17.13 14.68 -14.85
N PRO A 62 -16.28 15.08 -13.88
CA PRO A 62 -15.78 16.44 -13.80
C PRO A 62 -14.67 16.67 -14.84
N PRO A 63 -14.46 17.93 -15.29
CA PRO A 63 -13.45 18.26 -16.30
C PRO A 63 -12.04 17.75 -15.98
N ALA A 64 -11.63 17.76 -14.71
CA ALA A 64 -10.31 17.28 -14.29
C ALA A 64 -10.10 15.78 -14.53
N TYR A 65 -11.16 14.98 -14.73
CA TYR A 65 -11.09 13.52 -14.91
C TYR A 65 -11.44 13.09 -16.35
N GLN A 66 -11.62 14.07 -17.25
CA GLN A 66 -11.94 13.81 -18.65
C GLN A 66 -10.93 12.84 -19.29
N GLY A 67 -11.43 11.96 -20.17
CA GLY A 67 -10.61 11.03 -20.93
C GLY A 67 -10.18 9.77 -20.17
N ILE A 68 -10.33 9.74 -18.84
CA ILE A 68 -9.99 8.57 -18.02
C ILE A 68 -10.98 7.43 -18.28
N TYR A 69 -12.28 7.70 -18.37
CA TYR A 69 -13.28 6.66 -18.66
C TYR A 69 -12.98 5.91 -19.96
N GLU A 70 -12.68 6.65 -21.04
CA GLU A 70 -12.37 6.05 -22.33
C GLU A 70 -11.11 5.17 -22.25
N ASP A 71 -10.14 5.54 -21.41
CA ASP A 71 -8.99 4.69 -21.10
C ASP A 71 -9.37 3.42 -20.32
N LEU A 72 -10.24 3.53 -19.31
CA LEU A 72 -10.75 2.37 -18.56
C LEU A 72 -11.50 1.40 -19.49
N VAL A 73 -12.34 1.90 -20.40
CA VAL A 73 -13.06 1.09 -21.38
C VAL A 73 -12.06 0.40 -22.32
N ARG A 74 -11.06 1.12 -22.84
CA ARG A 74 -10.00 0.56 -23.68
C ARG A 74 -9.22 -0.56 -22.98
N LYS A 75 -8.99 -0.40 -21.67
CA LYS A 75 -8.35 -1.40 -20.80
C LYS A 75 -9.28 -2.56 -20.42
N GLY A 76 -10.57 -2.50 -20.77
CA GLY A 76 -11.56 -3.52 -20.42
C GLY A 76 -11.98 -3.49 -18.96
N LEU A 77 -11.82 -2.36 -18.26
CA LEU A 77 -12.09 -2.22 -16.83
C LEU A 77 -13.54 -1.79 -16.53
N ASP A 78 -14.31 -1.38 -17.53
CA ASP A 78 -15.75 -1.13 -17.38
C ASP A 78 -16.53 -2.45 -17.47
N PHE A 79 -17.13 -2.87 -16.37
CA PHE A 79 -17.94 -4.10 -16.29
C PHE A 79 -19.45 -3.84 -16.35
N GLY A 80 -19.88 -2.66 -16.79
CA GLY A 80 -21.28 -2.29 -16.90
C GLY A 80 -21.66 -1.13 -15.99
N VAL A 81 -20.98 0.00 -16.14
CA VAL A 81 -21.29 1.25 -15.44
C VAL A 81 -22.58 1.90 -15.96
N ALA A 82 -22.87 1.73 -17.25
CA ALA A 82 -24.06 2.26 -17.89
C ALA A 82 -25.34 1.69 -17.26
N ALA A 83 -26.43 2.45 -17.30
CA ALA A 83 -27.76 1.93 -16.92
C ALA A 83 -28.18 0.69 -17.74
N SER A 84 -27.68 0.54 -18.97
CA SER A 84 -27.88 -0.65 -19.81
C SER A 84 -27.15 -1.90 -19.29
N GLY A 85 -26.20 -1.72 -18.37
CA GLY A 85 -25.29 -2.76 -17.88
C GLY A 85 -24.20 -3.15 -18.87
N LYS A 86 -24.10 -2.48 -20.02
CA LYS A 86 -23.09 -2.77 -21.05
C LYS A 86 -21.85 -1.92 -20.88
N ALA A 87 -20.69 -2.56 -21.00
CA ALA A 87 -19.40 -1.91 -20.98
C ALA A 87 -19.25 -0.90 -22.14
N GLY A 88 -18.67 0.26 -21.85
CA GLY A 88 -18.35 1.30 -22.84
C GLY A 88 -19.52 2.17 -23.30
N GLU A 89 -20.73 1.94 -22.80
CA GLU A 89 -21.93 2.70 -23.18
C GLU A 89 -22.30 3.82 -22.18
N ALA A 90 -21.55 3.98 -21.09
CA ALA A 90 -21.95 4.89 -20.01
C ALA A 90 -21.81 6.36 -20.42
N LEU A 91 -22.87 7.13 -20.20
CA LEU A 91 -22.88 8.56 -20.45
C LEU A 91 -22.07 9.33 -19.40
N SER A 92 -21.60 10.51 -19.77
CA SER A 92 -20.74 11.33 -18.90
C SER A 92 -21.40 11.74 -17.58
N ASP A 93 -22.73 11.75 -17.49
CA ASP A 93 -23.49 12.09 -16.29
C ASP A 93 -23.69 10.93 -15.31
N GLU A 94 -23.32 9.71 -15.71
CA GLU A 94 -23.62 8.52 -14.92
C GLU A 94 -22.40 7.63 -14.62
N ARG A 95 -21.22 7.97 -15.14
CA ARG A 95 -20.07 7.05 -15.21
C ARG A 95 -18.96 7.28 -14.20
N PHE A 96 -18.98 8.42 -13.52
CA PHE A 96 -17.89 8.86 -12.68
C PHE A 96 -17.89 8.17 -11.33
N PHE A 97 -16.77 7.52 -11.03
CA PHE A 97 -16.45 7.04 -9.70
C PHE A 97 -14.95 7.22 -9.45
N LYS A 98 -14.62 8.20 -8.60
CA LYS A 98 -13.26 8.72 -8.44
C LYS A 98 -12.20 7.65 -8.14
N GLU A 99 -12.48 6.76 -7.19
CA GLU A 99 -11.52 5.72 -6.79
C GLU A 99 -11.15 4.79 -7.96
N ALA A 100 -12.16 4.31 -8.71
CA ALA A 100 -11.93 3.46 -9.87
C ALA A 100 -11.20 4.20 -11.01
N TYR A 101 -11.49 5.48 -11.20
CA TYR A 101 -10.81 6.31 -12.19
C TYR A 101 -9.32 6.43 -11.90
N LEU A 102 -8.97 6.80 -10.66
CA LEU A 102 -7.58 6.96 -10.27
C LEU A 102 -6.85 5.61 -10.30
N GLN A 103 -7.38 4.58 -9.63
CA GLN A 103 -6.73 3.28 -9.58
C GLN A 103 -6.59 2.62 -10.96
N GLY A 104 -7.60 2.75 -11.82
CA GLY A 104 -7.57 2.22 -13.18
C GLY A 104 -6.62 2.96 -14.13
N LEU A 105 -6.33 4.25 -13.86
CA LEU A 105 -5.36 5.03 -14.63
C LEU A 105 -3.97 4.40 -14.60
N PHE A 106 -3.54 3.89 -13.43
CA PHE A 106 -2.23 3.26 -13.24
C PHE A 106 -2.24 1.75 -13.52
N THR A 107 -3.42 1.15 -13.66
CA THR A 107 -3.51 -0.28 -13.92
C THR A 107 -3.13 -0.59 -15.37
N ASP A 108 -2.19 -1.52 -15.54
CA ASP A 108 -1.86 -2.18 -16.80
C ASP A 108 -2.42 -3.61 -16.79
N PRO A 109 -3.58 -3.86 -17.43
CA PRO A 109 -4.20 -5.19 -17.43
C PRO A 109 -3.37 -6.27 -18.14
N SER A 110 -2.38 -5.87 -18.96
CA SER A 110 -1.50 -6.83 -19.64
C SER A 110 -0.47 -7.44 -18.70
N GLY A 111 -0.22 -6.81 -17.55
CA GLY A 111 0.85 -7.19 -16.63
C GLY A 111 2.26 -6.95 -17.18
N SER A 112 2.40 -6.15 -18.24
CA SER A 112 3.72 -5.89 -18.87
C SER A 112 4.56 -4.89 -18.07
N SER A 113 3.90 -4.04 -17.28
CA SER A 113 4.54 -2.99 -16.48
C SER A 113 4.68 -3.40 -15.02
N PRO A 114 5.76 -3.00 -14.32
CA PRO A 114 5.87 -3.19 -12.88
C PRO A 114 4.71 -2.52 -12.13
N VAL A 115 4.09 -3.26 -11.21
CA VAL A 115 2.94 -2.81 -10.41
C VAL A 115 3.40 -2.33 -9.04
N TYR A 116 2.98 -1.13 -8.62
CA TYR A 116 3.20 -0.61 -7.25
C TYR A 116 1.93 -0.02 -6.60
N THR A 117 0.81 -0.08 -7.29
CA THR A 117 -0.52 0.24 -6.78
C THR A 117 -1.42 -0.99 -6.95
N VAL A 118 -2.39 -1.21 -6.08
CA VAL A 118 -3.31 -2.35 -6.19
C VAL A 118 -4.00 -2.32 -7.56
N PRO A 119 -3.88 -3.36 -8.41
CA PRO A 119 -4.52 -3.35 -9.72
C PRO A 119 -6.04 -3.36 -9.64
N LEU A 120 -6.67 -2.50 -10.44
CA LEU A 120 -8.11 -2.56 -10.70
C LEU A 120 -8.38 -3.61 -11.79
N ARG A 121 -9.12 -4.65 -11.48
CA ARG A 121 -9.59 -5.64 -12.47
C ARG A 121 -10.82 -5.17 -13.23
N GLY A 122 -11.61 -4.30 -12.62
CA GLY A 122 -12.76 -3.65 -13.23
C GLY A 122 -13.66 -3.00 -12.20
N TYR A 123 -14.69 -2.30 -12.66
CA TYR A 123 -15.69 -1.67 -11.80
C TYR A 123 -17.05 -1.55 -12.51
N LYS A 124 -18.12 -1.39 -11.73
CA LYS A 124 -19.48 -1.14 -12.24
C LYS A 124 -20.39 -0.55 -11.17
N LYS A 125 -21.62 -0.22 -11.56
CA LYS A 125 -22.69 0.07 -10.60
C LYS A 125 -23.25 -1.22 -10.00
N GLY A 126 -23.46 -1.21 -8.70
CA GLY A 126 -24.20 -2.24 -8.00
C GLY A 126 -25.72 -2.04 -8.10
N HIS A 127 -26.48 -3.00 -7.57
CA HIS A 127 -27.95 -3.02 -7.65
C HIS A 127 -28.65 -2.46 -6.39
N LEU A 128 -27.89 -1.80 -5.50
CA LEU A 128 -28.35 -1.35 -4.18
C LEU A 128 -28.16 0.15 -3.99
N SER A 129 -28.16 0.92 -5.08
CA SER A 129 -28.20 2.38 -4.98
C SER A 129 -29.51 2.80 -4.31
N ASP A 130 -29.43 3.75 -3.40
CA ASP A 130 -30.60 4.32 -2.73
C ASP A 130 -30.35 5.79 -2.39
N ASP A 131 -31.43 6.54 -2.13
CA ASP A 131 -31.36 7.99 -1.93
C ASP A 131 -30.59 8.38 -0.66
N GLU A 132 -30.54 7.52 0.36
CA GLU A 132 -29.87 7.81 1.62
C GLU A 132 -28.35 7.61 1.50
N LYS A 133 -27.90 6.54 0.86
CA LYS A 133 -26.49 6.17 0.76
C LYS A 133 -25.82 6.66 -0.53
N GLY A 134 -26.61 6.95 -1.56
CA GLY A 134 -26.14 7.34 -2.88
C GLY A 134 -25.93 6.14 -3.81
N THR A 135 -25.02 6.31 -4.77
CA THR A 135 -24.75 5.29 -5.80
C THR A 135 -23.93 4.15 -5.21
N HIS A 136 -24.43 2.93 -5.37
CA HIS A 136 -23.67 1.72 -5.03
C HIS A 136 -22.65 1.43 -6.15
N TRP A 137 -21.37 1.40 -5.79
CA TRP A 137 -20.26 1.04 -6.65
C TRP A 137 -19.64 -0.28 -6.24
N ARG A 138 -19.27 -1.08 -7.24
CA ARG A 138 -18.54 -2.34 -7.06
C ARG A 138 -17.21 -2.29 -7.79
N MET A 139 -16.12 -2.47 -7.07
CA MET A 139 -14.77 -2.60 -7.61
C MET A 139 -14.27 -4.04 -7.48
N TYR A 140 -13.50 -4.47 -8.47
CA TYR A 140 -12.86 -5.78 -8.53
C TYR A 140 -11.35 -5.58 -8.51
N MET A 141 -10.66 -6.24 -7.59
CA MET A 141 -9.22 -6.04 -7.37
C MET A 141 -8.51 -7.37 -7.16
N ASP A 142 -7.19 -7.34 -7.29
CA ASP A 142 -6.35 -8.45 -6.84
C ASP A 142 -6.45 -8.65 -5.32
N LEU A 143 -6.36 -9.91 -4.89
CA LEU A 143 -6.16 -10.22 -3.48
C LEU A 143 -4.67 -10.07 -3.15
N LEU A 144 -4.36 -9.18 -2.21
CA LEU A 144 -3.03 -9.06 -1.62
C LEU A 144 -3.00 -9.81 -0.29
N HIS A 145 -2.25 -10.92 -0.29
CA HIS A 145 -2.37 -11.97 0.71
C HIS A 145 -1.77 -11.61 2.07
N ALA A 146 -0.67 -10.86 2.08
CA ALA A 146 0.11 -10.60 3.28
C ALA A 146 -0.51 -9.54 4.21
N GLY A 147 -1.69 -9.01 3.88
CA GLY A 147 -2.40 -8.00 4.67
C GLY A 147 -1.93 -6.60 4.34
N ASP A 148 -1.71 -5.77 5.36
CA ASP A 148 -1.25 -4.39 5.23
C ASP A 148 -0.08 -4.10 6.19
N LEU A 149 0.57 -2.94 6.01
CA LEU A 149 1.70 -2.56 6.86
C LEU A 149 1.28 -2.30 8.31
N TRP A 150 0.03 -1.92 8.58
CA TRP A 150 -0.45 -1.70 9.94
C TRP A 150 -0.49 -3.01 10.73
N ASP A 151 -1.08 -4.04 10.15
CA ASP A 151 -1.08 -5.41 10.68
C ASP A 151 0.36 -5.93 10.78
N LEU A 152 1.23 -5.67 9.80
CA LEU A 152 2.62 -6.10 9.85
C LEU A 152 3.38 -5.47 11.03
N ILE A 153 3.21 -4.17 11.28
CA ILE A 153 3.82 -3.48 12.41
C ILE A 153 3.32 -4.08 13.73
N GLU A 154 2.01 -4.30 13.85
CA GLU A 154 1.39 -4.88 15.05
C GLU A 154 1.94 -6.28 15.37
N ASN A 155 2.06 -7.13 14.35
CA ASN A 155 2.51 -8.51 14.51
C ASN A 155 4.04 -8.65 14.63
N HIS A 156 4.82 -7.60 14.34
CA HIS A 156 6.26 -7.54 14.63
C HIS A 156 6.59 -7.16 16.07
N VAL A 157 5.60 -7.21 16.97
CA VAL A 157 5.77 -7.08 18.42
C VAL A 157 5.51 -8.46 19.04
N VAL A 158 6.57 -9.23 19.35
CA VAL A 158 6.46 -10.65 19.77
C VAL A 158 6.21 -10.78 21.27
N GLU A 159 5.20 -11.54 21.72
CA GLU A 159 5.04 -11.93 23.13
C GLU A 159 6.07 -12.99 23.54
N HIS A 160 6.86 -12.72 24.60
CA HIS A 160 7.64 -13.75 25.28
C HIS A 160 6.96 -14.20 26.57
N GLY A 161 7.06 -15.52 26.85
CA GLY A 161 6.36 -16.33 27.86
C GLY A 161 6.53 -15.98 29.35
N GLN A 162 6.65 -14.69 29.66
CA GLN A 162 6.55 -14.08 30.98
C GLN A 162 5.59 -12.86 30.99
N GLY A 163 4.87 -12.60 29.89
CA GLY A 163 3.96 -11.45 29.77
C GLY A 163 4.63 -10.15 29.32
N TYR A 164 5.81 -10.22 28.69
CA TYR A 164 6.49 -9.06 28.11
C TYR A 164 6.68 -9.25 26.60
N THR A 165 6.30 -8.23 25.84
CA THR A 165 6.41 -8.19 24.38
C THR A 165 7.80 -7.65 23.99
N VAL A 166 8.65 -8.46 23.34
CA VAL A 166 9.94 -8.02 22.76
C VAL A 166 9.84 -8.19 21.25
N GLY A 167 9.47 -7.13 20.53
CA GLY A 167 9.53 -7.15 19.06
C GLY A 167 10.92 -6.76 18.58
N ALA A 168 11.49 -7.52 17.64
CA ALA A 168 12.71 -7.14 16.95
C ALA A 168 12.47 -5.92 16.04
N PRO A 169 13.47 -5.04 15.85
CA PRO A 169 13.43 -4.01 14.83
C PRO A 169 13.16 -4.60 13.44
N LEU A 170 12.46 -3.84 12.59
CA LEU A 170 12.30 -4.25 11.20
C LEU A 170 13.66 -4.19 10.48
N PRO A 171 14.01 -5.20 9.65
CA PRO A 171 15.22 -5.17 8.84
C PRO A 171 15.31 -3.90 8.01
N GLU A 172 16.46 -3.24 8.03
CA GLU A 172 16.67 -2.04 7.22
C GLU A 172 16.49 -2.32 5.71
N ALA A 173 16.93 -3.49 5.24
CA ALA A 173 16.69 -3.95 3.87
C ALA A 173 15.19 -3.99 3.50
N PHE A 174 14.33 -4.40 4.44
CA PHE A 174 12.88 -4.40 4.24
C PHE A 174 12.31 -2.98 4.21
N VAL A 175 12.79 -2.09 5.10
CA VAL A 175 12.35 -0.69 5.12
C VAL A 175 12.71 0.02 3.81
N TRP A 176 13.92 -0.19 3.29
CA TRP A 176 14.32 0.31 1.97
C TRP A 176 13.46 -0.25 0.84
N TRP A 177 13.12 -1.53 0.89
CA TRP A 177 12.25 -2.15 -0.11
C TRP A 177 10.85 -1.52 -0.14
N VAL A 178 10.25 -1.33 1.04
CA VAL A 178 8.95 -0.64 1.15
C VAL A 178 9.05 0.79 0.63
N PHE A 179 10.12 1.51 0.96
CA PHE A 179 10.31 2.89 0.49
C PHE A 179 10.47 2.95 -1.03
N SER A 180 11.23 2.01 -1.61
CA SER A 180 11.38 1.87 -3.06
C SER A 180 10.03 1.65 -3.74
N CYS A 181 9.19 0.76 -3.21
CA CYS A 181 7.86 0.50 -3.76
C CYS A 181 6.97 1.75 -3.71
N ILE A 182 6.96 2.46 -2.57
CA ILE A 182 6.19 3.72 -2.44
C ILE A 182 6.72 4.79 -3.40
N ALA A 183 8.03 4.98 -3.49
CA ALA A 183 8.64 5.97 -4.40
C ALA A 183 8.33 5.67 -5.87
N ASN A 184 8.39 4.40 -6.27
CA ASN A 184 7.98 3.98 -7.61
C ASN A 184 6.48 4.23 -7.86
N ALA A 185 5.60 3.94 -6.90
CA ALA A 185 4.18 4.26 -7.01
C ALA A 185 3.96 5.76 -7.23
N LEU A 186 4.64 6.61 -6.46
CA LEU A 186 4.53 8.08 -6.60
C LEU A 186 5.01 8.57 -7.97
N VAL A 187 6.11 8.04 -8.48
CA VAL A 187 6.60 8.36 -9.83
C VAL A 187 5.62 7.88 -10.91
N GLN A 188 5.04 6.69 -10.76
CA GLN A 188 4.03 6.17 -11.69
C GLN A 188 2.78 7.02 -11.71
N MET A 189 2.27 7.43 -10.54
CA MET A 189 1.12 8.32 -10.43
C MET A 189 1.37 9.67 -11.10
N ASP A 190 2.51 10.29 -10.82
CA ASP A 190 2.92 11.57 -11.42
C ASP A 190 3.04 11.46 -12.95
N ASN A 191 3.61 10.38 -13.46
CA ASN A 191 3.75 10.17 -14.90
C ASN A 191 2.40 9.89 -15.56
N ALA A 192 1.56 9.05 -14.97
CA ALA A 192 0.29 8.65 -15.55
C ALA A 192 -0.68 9.83 -15.70
N ILE A 193 -0.75 10.73 -14.70
CA ILE A 193 -1.62 11.90 -14.78
C ILE A 193 -1.14 12.92 -15.82
N LYS A 194 0.17 13.10 -15.98
CA LYS A 194 0.77 14.05 -16.93
C LYS A 194 0.78 13.55 -18.37
N THR A 195 0.64 12.25 -18.60
CA THR A 195 0.73 11.62 -19.93
C THR A 195 -0.60 11.10 -20.47
N ARG A 196 -1.69 11.20 -19.70
CA ARG A 196 -3.03 10.82 -20.19
C ARG A 196 -3.49 11.70 -21.34
N ASN A 197 -4.40 11.19 -22.17
CA ASN A 197 -4.89 11.86 -23.38
C ASN A 197 -5.48 13.26 -23.14
N SER A 198 -6.04 13.52 -21.96
CA SER A 198 -6.65 14.79 -21.57
C SER A 198 -5.86 15.51 -20.46
N ALA A 199 -4.55 15.24 -20.37
CA ALA A 199 -3.67 15.95 -19.44
C ALA A 199 -3.67 17.45 -19.74
N ARG A 200 -3.50 18.26 -18.69
CA ARG A 200 -3.30 19.71 -18.85
C ARG A 200 -2.06 19.99 -19.70
N PRO A 201 -2.12 20.93 -20.68
CA PRO A 201 -0.97 21.29 -21.50
C PRO A 201 0.24 21.79 -20.70
N GLU A 202 0.01 22.37 -19.52
CA GLU A 202 1.05 22.84 -18.61
C GLU A 202 1.85 21.69 -17.97
N GLY A 203 1.33 20.47 -17.98
CA GLY A 203 2.01 19.29 -17.42
C GLY A 203 2.21 19.35 -15.90
N ASP A 204 1.39 20.16 -15.21
CA ASP A 204 1.54 20.49 -13.79
C ASP A 204 0.58 19.72 -12.87
N GLU A 205 -0.26 18.86 -13.44
CA GLU A 205 -1.19 18.00 -12.68
C GLU A 205 -0.44 16.99 -11.81
N VAL A 206 -1.00 16.77 -10.62
CA VAL A 206 -0.59 15.71 -9.69
C VAL A 206 -1.81 15.01 -9.12
N ILE A 207 -1.58 13.82 -8.59
CA ILE A 207 -2.57 13.10 -7.80
C ILE A 207 -2.11 13.14 -6.35
N VAL A 208 -2.89 13.76 -5.47
CA VAL A 208 -2.60 13.83 -4.04
C VAL A 208 -3.43 12.76 -3.33
N MET A 209 -2.78 11.89 -2.55
CA MET A 209 -3.43 10.74 -1.89
C MET A 209 -4.32 11.13 -0.71
N ILE A 210 -3.95 12.20 0.00
CA ILE A 210 -4.59 12.73 1.22
C ILE A 210 -4.51 11.79 2.44
N ASP A 211 -4.63 10.47 2.28
CA ASP A 211 -4.68 9.52 3.39
C ASP A 211 -3.69 8.36 3.21
N MET A 212 -2.44 8.65 2.81
CA MET A 212 -1.39 7.63 2.74
C MET A 212 -0.87 7.31 4.14
N LYS A 213 -1.08 6.05 4.56
CA LYS A 213 -0.79 5.52 5.89
C LYS A 213 -0.57 3.99 5.81
N PRO A 214 -0.02 3.32 6.84
CA PRO A 214 0.27 1.90 6.81
C PRO A 214 -0.92 1.00 6.45
N GLN A 215 -2.15 1.32 6.87
CA GLN A 215 -3.35 0.56 6.48
C GLN A 215 -3.63 0.60 4.97
N ASN A 216 -3.22 1.68 4.30
CA ASN A 216 -3.46 1.89 2.88
C ASN A 216 -2.27 1.43 2.02
N ILE A 217 -1.30 0.72 2.63
CA ILE A 217 -0.21 0.05 1.94
C ILE A 217 -0.37 -1.46 2.17
N LEU A 218 -0.92 -2.13 1.16
CA LEU A 218 -1.18 -3.56 1.18
C LEU A 218 0.08 -4.35 0.81
N LEU A 219 0.15 -5.59 1.25
CA LEU A 219 1.29 -6.48 1.09
C LEU A 219 0.92 -7.67 0.22
N ASP A 220 1.65 -7.84 -0.88
CA ASP A 220 1.55 -9.03 -1.70
C ASP A 220 2.52 -10.10 -1.19
N ALA A 221 1.97 -11.28 -0.90
CA ALA A 221 2.78 -12.46 -0.59
C ALA A 221 3.35 -13.09 -1.86
N MET A 222 2.79 -12.81 -3.05
CA MET A 222 3.39 -13.18 -4.33
C MET A 222 4.59 -12.26 -4.57
N ARG A 223 5.75 -12.81 -4.24
CA ARG A 223 7.03 -12.11 -4.23
C ARG A 223 7.54 -11.96 -5.66
N GLY A 224 8.12 -10.81 -5.98
CA GLY A 224 8.72 -10.55 -7.30
C GLY A 224 10.18 -11.01 -7.36
N ASP A 225 10.82 -10.81 -8.51
CA ASP A 225 12.26 -11.10 -8.70
C ASP A 225 13.16 -10.13 -7.90
N GLU A 226 12.63 -8.97 -7.54
CA GLU A 226 13.25 -7.98 -6.66
C GLU A 226 12.79 -8.22 -5.22
N TYR A 227 13.75 -8.39 -4.31
CA TYR A 227 13.51 -8.68 -2.90
C TYR A 227 12.56 -9.88 -2.65
N PRO A 228 12.83 -11.05 -3.22
CA PRO A 228 11.93 -12.21 -3.17
C PRO A 228 11.79 -12.80 -1.76
N VAL A 229 12.53 -12.30 -0.76
CA VAL A 229 12.36 -12.69 0.64
C VAL A 229 11.26 -11.85 1.34
N TYR A 230 10.97 -10.66 0.84
CA TYR A 230 10.03 -9.74 1.47
C TYR A 230 8.70 -9.67 0.69
N PRO A 231 7.57 -9.46 1.38
CA PRO A 231 6.33 -9.14 0.68
C PRO A 231 6.48 -7.81 -0.05
N LYS A 232 5.89 -7.71 -1.24
CA LYS A 232 5.90 -6.47 -2.02
C LYS A 232 4.81 -5.54 -1.50
N SER A 233 5.14 -4.27 -1.23
CA SER A 233 4.14 -3.29 -0.84
C SER A 233 3.48 -2.62 -2.06
N LEU A 234 2.16 -2.49 -2.01
CA LEU A 234 1.36 -1.83 -3.03
C LEU A 234 0.45 -0.79 -2.40
N MET A 235 0.45 0.41 -2.96
CA MET A 235 -0.42 1.50 -2.52
C MET A 235 -1.87 1.22 -2.89
N SER A 236 -2.78 1.47 -1.95
CA SER A 236 -4.21 1.19 -2.06
C SER A 236 -5.05 2.38 -1.59
N ASP A 237 -6.37 2.22 -1.73
CA ASP A 237 -7.42 3.11 -1.20
C ASP A 237 -7.33 4.56 -1.70
N PHE A 238 -7.71 4.74 -2.97
CA PHE A 238 -7.71 6.04 -3.65
C PHE A 238 -9.01 6.84 -3.42
N GLY A 239 -9.85 6.43 -2.46
CA GLY A 239 -11.15 7.08 -2.21
C GLY A 239 -11.02 8.55 -1.81
N SER A 240 -9.97 8.89 -1.07
CA SER A 240 -9.66 10.26 -0.66
C SER A 240 -8.73 11.00 -1.62
N ALA A 241 -8.22 10.34 -2.66
CA ALA A 241 -7.26 10.92 -3.57
C ALA A 241 -7.93 11.89 -4.56
N HIS A 242 -7.16 12.89 -5.02
CA HIS A 242 -7.64 13.93 -5.92
C HIS A 242 -6.61 14.32 -6.98
N ILE A 243 -7.08 14.60 -8.20
CA ILE A 243 -6.31 15.33 -9.22
C ILE A 243 -6.35 16.81 -8.88
N THR A 244 -5.18 17.45 -8.84
CA THR A 244 -5.07 18.91 -8.64
C THR A 244 -3.78 19.47 -9.27
N TYR A 245 -3.60 20.78 -9.16
CA TYR A 245 -2.42 21.53 -9.57
C TYR A 245 -2.28 22.78 -8.69
N LYS A 246 -1.14 23.47 -8.76
CA LYS A 246 -0.79 24.53 -7.80
C LYS A 246 -1.73 25.74 -7.83
N THR A 247 -2.31 26.04 -8.98
CA THR A 247 -3.21 27.18 -9.19
C THR A 247 -4.68 26.76 -9.27
N ASP A 248 -5.00 25.51 -8.89
CA ASP A 248 -6.36 25.02 -8.85
C ASP A 248 -7.16 25.82 -7.82
N PRO A 249 -8.24 26.53 -8.23
CA PRO A 249 -9.02 27.35 -7.31
C PRO A 249 -9.69 26.54 -6.20
N LYS A 250 -9.84 25.21 -6.36
CA LYS A 250 -10.33 24.33 -5.32
C LYS A 250 -9.23 23.89 -4.36
N ASN A 251 -7.96 23.95 -4.76
CA ASN A 251 -6.80 23.60 -3.95
C ASN A 251 -6.41 24.74 -3.00
N VAL A 252 -7.41 25.16 -2.23
CA VAL A 252 -7.27 26.12 -1.13
C VAL A 252 -7.37 25.33 0.16
N CYS A 253 -6.42 25.54 1.05
CA CYS A 253 -6.48 24.94 2.38
C CYS A 253 -7.70 25.52 3.15
N PRO A 254 -8.49 24.72 3.89
CA PRO A 254 -9.70 25.21 4.55
C PRO A 254 -9.40 26.30 5.58
N ASP A 255 -10.27 27.32 5.68
CA ASP A 255 -10.16 28.39 6.69
C ASP A 255 -10.54 27.94 8.11
N GLU A 256 -10.89 26.67 8.32
CA GLU A 256 -11.15 26.09 9.63
C GLU A 256 -10.07 25.05 9.91
N GLY A 257 -9.36 25.17 11.04
CA GLY A 257 -8.39 24.17 11.46
C GLY A 257 -9.04 22.82 11.72
N PRO A 258 -8.25 21.73 11.84
CA PRO A 258 -8.78 20.47 12.32
C PRO A 258 -9.31 20.68 13.73
N THR A 259 -10.62 20.54 13.89
CA THR A 259 -11.17 20.19 15.19
C THR A 259 -10.61 18.81 15.52
N TYR A 260 -9.71 18.74 16.52
CA TYR A 260 -9.26 17.46 17.06
C TYR A 260 -10.53 16.67 17.38
N ALA A 261 -10.72 15.54 16.71
CA ALA A 261 -11.80 14.64 17.07
C ALA A 261 -11.45 14.09 18.45
N ASP A 262 -12.02 14.67 19.49
CA ASP A 262 -12.04 14.09 20.83
C ASP A 262 -12.46 12.63 20.71
N GLU A 263 -11.52 11.70 20.88
CA GLU A 263 -11.72 10.28 21.18
C GLU A 263 -12.83 9.54 20.40
N VAL A 264 -13.16 9.93 19.17
CA VAL A 264 -14.13 9.16 18.37
C VAL A 264 -13.41 7.95 17.81
N SER A 265 -13.81 6.79 18.34
CA SER A 265 -13.44 5.44 17.94
C SER A 265 -13.16 5.34 16.43
N PRO A 266 -12.10 4.62 15.98
CA PRO A 266 -11.69 4.52 14.57
C PRO A 266 -12.71 3.89 13.60
N ASN A 267 -13.95 3.65 14.05
CA ASN A 267 -15.04 3.01 13.32
C ASN A 267 -16.26 3.92 13.03
N GLN A 268 -16.16 5.24 13.22
CA GLN A 268 -17.23 6.16 12.82
C GLN A 268 -16.71 7.16 11.79
N GLY A 269 -16.83 6.81 10.51
CA GLY A 269 -16.89 7.81 9.45
C GLY A 269 -18.08 8.72 9.73
N SER A 270 -17.83 10.00 9.97
CA SER A 270 -18.89 10.99 10.14
C SER A 270 -19.57 11.23 8.79
N ALA A 271 -20.63 10.47 8.50
CA ALA A 271 -21.46 10.58 7.30
C ALA A 271 -22.35 11.86 7.26
N ASP A 272 -22.18 12.77 8.23
CA ASP A 272 -23.06 13.91 8.49
C ASP A 272 -22.40 15.29 8.23
N GLN A 273 -21.20 15.34 7.66
CA GLN A 273 -20.71 16.61 7.11
C GLN A 273 -21.23 16.75 5.68
N ASP A 274 -22.11 17.74 5.49
CA ASP A 274 -22.44 18.35 4.20
C ASP A 274 -21.17 18.37 3.34
N PRO A 275 -21.16 17.84 2.11
CA PRO A 275 -19.95 17.86 1.28
C PRO A 275 -19.47 19.30 1.22
N ALA A 276 -18.39 19.59 1.94
CA ALA A 276 -17.82 20.92 1.93
C ALA A 276 -17.66 21.31 0.45
N GLU A 277 -18.04 22.53 0.08
CA GLU A 277 -17.92 23.05 -1.30
C GLU A 277 -16.49 22.87 -1.87
N ASN A 278 -15.52 22.61 -0.98
CA ASN A 278 -14.16 22.22 -1.26
C ASN A 278 -13.90 20.70 -1.06
N PRO A 279 -13.63 19.93 -2.13
CA PRO A 279 -13.33 18.49 -2.04
C PRO A 279 -12.00 18.17 -1.32
N PHE A 280 -11.14 19.16 -1.10
CA PHE A 280 -9.87 19.00 -0.38
C PHE A 280 -10.00 19.20 1.14
N ASN A 281 -11.20 19.42 1.66
CA ASN A 281 -11.47 19.50 3.11
C ASN A 281 -11.58 18.09 3.77
N GLN A 282 -10.99 17.07 3.15
CA GLN A 282 -10.99 15.71 3.69
C GLN A 282 -9.93 15.52 4.77
N ARG A 283 -10.28 14.81 5.83
CA ARG A 283 -9.41 14.59 6.99
C ARG A 283 -8.46 13.43 6.73
N ALA A 284 -7.15 13.70 6.79
CA ALA A 284 -6.15 12.63 6.86
C ALA A 284 -6.20 11.92 8.22
N THR A 285 -5.63 10.72 8.29
CA THR A 285 -5.46 10.02 9.57
C THR A 285 -4.46 10.76 10.46
N MET A 286 -4.76 10.84 11.77
CA MET A 286 -3.87 11.44 12.78
C MET A 286 -2.45 10.84 12.70
N GLY A 287 -1.42 11.69 12.82
CA GLY A 287 0.00 11.33 12.64
C GLY A 287 0.51 11.33 11.20
N TYR A 288 -0.38 11.45 10.20
CA TYR A 288 -0.03 11.46 8.77
C TYR A 288 -0.35 12.79 8.07
N TRP A 289 -0.74 13.82 8.83
CA TRP A 289 -1.01 15.15 8.28
C TRP A 289 0.28 15.84 7.86
N ALA A 290 0.31 16.35 6.63
CA ALA A 290 1.34 17.28 6.20
C ALA A 290 0.99 18.70 6.69
N PRO A 291 1.99 19.56 7.01
CA PRO A 291 1.75 20.90 7.52
C PRO A 291 0.84 21.78 6.65
N GLU A 292 0.88 21.63 5.33
CA GLU A 292 0.05 22.38 4.37
C GLU A 292 -1.40 21.89 4.29
N MET A 293 -1.75 20.77 4.93
CA MET A 293 -3.12 20.24 4.97
C MET A 293 -4.01 20.97 5.98
N SER A 294 -3.46 21.88 6.80
CA SER A 294 -4.22 22.73 7.73
C SER A 294 -3.71 24.17 7.76
N ARG A 295 -4.63 25.15 7.71
CA ARG A 295 -4.32 26.58 7.89
C ARG A 295 -4.22 27.03 9.34
N TRP A 296 -4.81 26.28 10.27
CA TRP A 296 -4.87 26.67 11.67
C TRP A 296 -4.36 25.56 12.56
N TYR A 297 -3.36 25.92 13.34
CA TYR A 297 -3.05 25.20 14.56
C TYR A 297 -3.74 25.93 15.70
N GLU A 298 -4.89 25.44 16.13
CA GLU A 298 -5.53 25.92 17.35
C GLU A 298 -4.65 25.52 18.55
N MET A 299 -3.74 26.41 18.91
CA MET A 299 -3.34 26.56 20.29
C MET A 299 -4.18 27.70 20.83
N GLN A 300 -5.01 27.41 21.83
CA GLN A 300 -5.99 28.32 22.44
C GLN A 300 -5.44 29.71 22.83
N ASP A 301 -4.11 29.87 22.89
CA ASP A 301 -3.45 31.11 23.31
C ASP A 301 -2.54 31.79 22.25
N ASN A 302 -2.29 31.20 21.07
CA ASN A 302 -1.45 31.84 20.03
C ASN A 302 -1.64 31.22 18.61
N PRO A 303 -2.58 31.73 17.77
CA PRO A 303 -2.75 31.22 16.42
C PRO A 303 -1.52 31.57 15.57
N GLN A 304 -0.69 30.57 15.25
CA GLN A 304 0.37 30.70 14.25
C GLN A 304 -0.22 30.43 12.86
N GLN A 305 0.09 31.31 11.91
CA GLN A 305 -0.31 31.18 10.51
C GLN A 305 0.26 29.87 9.94
N GLY A 306 -0.61 28.97 9.44
CA GLY A 306 -0.21 27.73 8.80
C GLY A 306 0.55 27.93 7.49
N ILE A 307 0.88 26.83 6.80
CA ILE A 307 1.53 26.91 5.48
C ILE A 307 0.48 27.26 4.42
N GLU A 308 0.73 28.31 3.64
CA GLU A 308 -0.18 28.77 2.56
C GLU A 308 0.01 28.03 1.23
N GLU A 309 0.99 27.13 1.15
CA GLU A 309 1.25 26.34 -0.05
C GLU A 309 0.10 25.37 -0.34
N PRO A 310 -0.25 25.15 -1.62
CA PRO A 310 -1.31 24.23 -2.00
C PRO A 310 -0.90 22.77 -1.77
N LEU A 311 -1.89 21.87 -1.75
CA LEU A 311 -1.63 20.44 -1.77
C LEU A 311 -1.00 20.04 -3.10
N TYR A 312 0.08 19.28 -3.06
CA TYR A 312 0.80 18.88 -4.26
C TYR A 312 1.56 17.57 -4.05
N SER A 313 2.44 17.18 -4.97
CA SER A 313 3.24 15.95 -4.82
C SER A 313 4.09 15.94 -3.54
N TRP A 314 4.50 17.11 -3.03
CA TRP A 314 5.20 17.23 -1.73
C TRP A 314 4.36 16.78 -0.53
N THR A 315 3.04 16.77 -0.64
CA THR A 315 2.12 16.27 0.40
C THR A 315 2.23 14.76 0.48
N ASN A 316 2.24 14.07 -0.68
CA ASN A 316 2.48 12.63 -0.74
C ASN A 316 3.87 12.27 -0.20
N ILE A 317 4.88 13.09 -0.46
CA ILE A 317 6.26 12.89 0.01
C ILE A 317 6.34 12.93 1.54
N TRP A 318 5.64 13.87 2.18
CA TRP A 318 5.52 13.91 3.63
C TRP A 318 4.90 12.62 4.18
N GLN A 319 3.77 12.20 3.61
CA GLN A 319 3.07 10.99 4.06
C GLN A 319 3.89 9.71 3.84
N ALA A 320 4.64 9.62 2.73
CA ALA A 320 5.59 8.54 2.51
C ALA A 320 6.66 8.51 3.62
N GLY A 321 7.23 9.67 3.97
CA GLY A 321 8.16 9.79 5.10
C GLY A 321 7.56 9.31 6.42
N ARG A 322 6.30 9.65 6.70
CA ARG A 322 5.58 9.20 7.91
C ARG A 322 5.33 7.70 7.93
N VAL A 323 4.99 7.08 6.79
CA VAL A 323 4.86 5.62 6.69
C VAL A 323 6.19 4.93 6.98
N ILE A 324 7.30 5.44 6.46
CA ILE A 324 8.62 4.86 6.71
C ILE A 324 9.05 5.07 8.17
N GLU A 325 8.81 6.24 8.75
CA GLU A 325 9.08 6.49 10.16
C GLU A 325 8.26 5.56 11.07
N SER A 326 6.99 5.31 10.72
CA SER A 326 6.11 4.36 11.39
C SER A 326 6.73 2.95 11.43
N LEU A 327 7.32 2.48 10.33
CA LEU A 327 8.06 1.22 10.28
C LEU A 327 9.31 1.25 11.15
N MET A 328 10.12 2.32 11.03
CA MET A 328 11.37 2.45 11.79
C MET A 328 11.13 2.43 13.30
N ARG A 329 10.05 3.08 13.76
CA ARG A 329 9.65 3.13 15.18
C ARG A 329 8.80 1.94 15.62
N ARG A 330 8.30 1.13 14.67
CA ARG A 330 7.28 0.08 14.88
C ARG A 330 6.04 0.63 15.60
N GLN A 331 5.61 1.81 15.19
CA GLN A 331 4.44 2.50 15.72
C GLN A 331 3.42 2.70 14.61
N LYS A 332 2.18 2.29 14.86
CA LYS A 332 1.08 2.37 13.89
C LYS A 332 0.65 3.82 13.61
N ILE A 333 0.82 4.68 14.60
CA ILE A 333 0.61 6.12 14.53
C ILE A 333 1.90 6.78 15.00
N VAL A 334 2.49 7.62 14.17
CA VAL A 334 3.61 8.46 14.58
C VAL A 334 3.02 9.61 15.39
N GLN A 335 3.25 9.60 16.71
CA GLN A 335 2.64 10.59 17.59
C GLN A 335 3.18 11.99 17.34
N ASP A 336 2.28 12.96 17.49
CA ASP A 336 2.62 14.34 17.22
C ASP A 336 3.45 14.99 18.32
N ASP A 337 3.35 14.43 19.51
CA ASP A 337 4.03 14.90 20.71
C ASP A 337 5.55 14.62 20.68
N ASP A 338 6.02 13.76 19.76
CA ASP A 338 7.44 13.50 19.51
C ASP A 338 8.08 14.49 18.51
N TRP A 339 7.28 15.28 17.77
CA TRP A 339 7.78 16.25 16.76
C TRP A 339 7.46 17.71 17.05
N ARG A 340 6.68 17.97 18.09
CA ARG A 340 6.19 19.31 18.35
C ARG A 340 6.81 19.86 19.61
N ASP A 341 7.82 20.72 19.44
CA ASP A 341 7.80 21.90 20.29
C ASP A 341 6.45 22.57 19.98
N LYS A 342 5.49 22.39 20.88
CA LYS A 342 4.12 22.95 20.84
C LYS A 342 4.12 24.49 20.77
N TYR A 343 5.22 25.12 20.41
CA TYR A 343 5.38 26.54 20.23
C TYR A 343 6.09 26.90 18.91
N ASN A 344 6.65 25.94 18.13
CA ASN A 344 7.47 26.23 16.95
C ASN A 344 7.16 25.34 15.72
N GLN A 345 7.01 25.99 14.55
CA GLN A 345 6.95 25.37 13.23
C GLN A 345 8.31 24.77 12.85
N THR A 346 8.48 23.45 12.99
CA THR A 346 9.79 22.79 12.86
C THR A 346 9.75 21.57 11.94
N ASP A 347 10.93 21.21 11.40
CA ASP A 347 11.14 19.98 10.65
C ASP A 347 10.94 18.74 11.56
N SER A 348 10.77 17.55 10.97
CA SER A 348 10.73 16.30 11.74
C SER A 348 11.92 16.17 12.71
N LEU A 349 11.64 15.76 13.95
CA LEU A 349 12.64 15.52 14.99
C LEU A 349 13.27 14.13 14.90
N ILE A 350 13.08 13.37 13.81
CA ILE A 350 13.65 12.02 13.67
C ILE A 350 15.19 11.99 13.80
N LYS A 351 15.87 13.11 13.50
CA LYS A 351 17.33 13.26 13.69
C LYS A 351 17.74 13.49 15.15
N ASP A 352 16.89 14.15 15.94
CA ASP A 352 17.14 14.42 17.36
C ASP A 352 16.69 13.21 18.22
N HIS A 353 15.56 12.62 17.86
CA HIS A 353 14.96 11.44 18.46
C HIS A 353 15.06 10.24 17.51
N LEU A 354 16.29 9.75 17.35
CA LEU A 354 16.59 8.59 16.52
C LEU A 354 15.66 7.41 16.85
N PRO A 355 15.12 6.68 15.84
CA PRO A 355 14.41 5.43 16.08
C PRO A 355 15.33 4.45 16.81
N ARG A 356 14.98 4.11 18.05
CA ARG A 356 15.75 3.22 18.92
C ARG A 356 14.83 2.17 19.49
N ASP A 357 15.42 1.01 19.74
CA ASP A 357 14.75 -0.09 20.42
C ASP A 357 15.40 -0.33 21.78
N GLY A 358 14.61 -0.25 22.85
CA GLY A 358 15.11 -0.44 24.21
C GLY A 358 15.68 -1.84 24.46
N TRP A 359 15.21 -2.83 23.71
CA TRP A 359 15.66 -4.22 23.82
C TRP A 359 16.83 -4.54 22.90
N PHE A 360 17.02 -3.72 21.86
CA PHE A 360 18.12 -3.83 20.90
C PHE A 360 18.94 -2.53 20.87
N PRO A 361 19.63 -2.17 21.98
CA PRO A 361 20.28 -0.86 22.13
C PRO A 361 21.42 -0.62 21.13
N ASN A 362 21.93 -1.69 20.52
CA ASN A 362 22.97 -1.62 19.50
C ASN A 362 22.41 -1.58 18.07
N PHE A 363 21.10 -1.80 17.87
CA PHE A 363 20.50 -1.69 16.55
C PHE A 363 20.33 -0.21 16.18
N ARG A 364 20.68 0.14 14.94
CA ARG A 364 20.51 1.48 14.39
C ARG A 364 20.30 1.39 12.90
N TYR A 365 19.32 2.12 12.38
CA TYR A 365 19.19 2.37 10.95
C TYR A 365 20.33 3.27 10.44
N SER A 366 20.69 3.13 9.16
CA SER A 366 21.70 3.97 8.52
C SER A 366 21.38 5.47 8.61
N ASP A 367 22.43 6.29 8.57
CA ASP A 367 22.29 7.74 8.51
C ASP A 367 21.63 8.17 7.19
N GLU A 368 21.85 7.43 6.10
CA GLU A 368 21.21 7.62 4.80
C GLU A 368 19.68 7.45 4.88
N LEU A 369 19.19 6.39 5.55
CA LEU A 369 17.75 6.16 5.71
C LEU A 369 17.11 7.27 6.57
N ILE A 370 17.75 7.62 7.69
CA ILE A 370 17.30 8.70 8.57
C ILE A 370 17.27 10.04 7.81
N GLU A 371 18.30 10.33 7.02
CA GLU A 371 18.42 11.55 6.24
C GLU A 371 17.27 11.69 5.24
N ILE A 372 16.99 10.65 4.44
CA ILE A 372 15.93 10.76 3.42
C ILE A 372 14.54 10.84 4.04
N VAL A 373 14.27 10.12 5.14
CA VAL A 373 13.01 10.22 5.87
C VAL A 373 12.83 11.62 6.45
N TRP A 374 13.89 12.22 6.99
CA TRP A 374 13.87 13.61 7.45
C TRP A 374 13.63 14.60 6.29
N ARG A 375 14.27 14.40 5.13
CA ARG A 375 14.07 15.25 3.93
C ARG A 375 12.64 15.15 3.39
N CYS A 376 11.99 14.00 3.49
CA CYS A 376 10.57 13.85 3.16
C CYS A 376 9.67 14.67 4.08
N GLN A 377 10.10 14.89 5.33
CA GLN A 377 9.33 15.53 6.38
C GLN A 377 9.86 16.93 6.75
N ARG A 378 10.35 17.68 5.75
CA ARG A 378 10.66 19.11 5.90
C ARG A 378 9.37 19.90 6.10
N PHE A 379 9.36 20.84 7.04
CA PHE A 379 8.19 21.66 7.31
C PHE A 379 7.77 22.42 6.05
N ASP A 380 8.70 23.18 5.47
CA ASP A 380 8.50 23.82 4.17
C ASP A 380 8.40 22.76 3.06
N PRO A 381 7.23 22.62 2.40
CA PRO A 381 7.01 21.63 1.35
C PRO A 381 7.95 21.79 0.15
N LYS A 382 8.46 23.00 -0.12
CA LYS A 382 9.38 23.26 -1.24
C LYS A 382 10.77 22.69 -1.01
N LEU A 383 11.12 22.34 0.24
CA LEU A 383 12.40 21.74 0.60
C LEU A 383 12.36 20.20 0.59
N ARG A 384 11.18 19.61 0.40
CA ARG A 384 11.01 18.15 0.26
C ARG A 384 11.46 17.71 -1.13
N PRO A 385 12.02 16.49 -1.28
CA PRO A 385 12.35 15.95 -2.59
C PRO A 385 11.07 15.73 -3.42
N THR A 386 11.19 15.82 -4.73
CA THR A 386 10.16 15.33 -5.66
C THR A 386 10.11 13.79 -5.65
N PRO A 387 9.04 13.16 -6.16
CA PRO A 387 8.98 11.70 -6.31
C PRO A 387 10.19 11.10 -7.04
N THR A 388 10.62 11.74 -8.13
CA THR A 388 11.78 11.29 -8.92
C THR A 388 13.09 11.44 -8.14
N GLU A 389 13.29 12.54 -7.41
CA GLU A 389 14.48 12.73 -6.57
C GLU A 389 14.53 11.76 -5.39
N LEU A 390 13.37 11.45 -4.79
CA LEU A 390 13.26 10.44 -3.76
C LEU A 390 13.66 9.06 -4.29
N LEU A 391 13.10 8.66 -5.44
CA LEU A 391 13.44 7.37 -6.06
C LEU A 391 14.94 7.30 -6.42
N ALA A 392 15.50 8.37 -6.98
CA ALA A 392 16.92 8.45 -7.31
C ALA A 392 17.81 8.31 -6.06
N TYR A 393 17.42 8.94 -4.94
CA TYR A 393 18.13 8.79 -3.68
C TYR A 393 18.10 7.33 -3.18
N ILE A 394 16.94 6.69 -3.19
CA ILE A 394 16.79 5.28 -2.78
C ILE A 394 17.67 4.38 -3.66
N GLN A 395 17.62 4.53 -4.97
CA GLN A 395 18.43 3.74 -5.91
C GLN A 395 19.94 3.93 -5.71
N GLN A 396 20.36 5.13 -5.32
CA GLN A 396 21.76 5.42 -5.06
C GLN A 396 22.27 4.83 -3.74
N HIS A 397 21.44 4.86 -2.68
CA HIS A 397 21.91 4.58 -1.31
C HIS A 397 21.48 3.21 -0.78
N ALA A 398 20.27 2.73 -1.09
CA ALA A 398 19.75 1.47 -0.55
C ALA A 398 20.66 0.24 -0.79
N PRO A 399 21.31 0.05 -1.96
CA PRO A 399 22.13 -1.15 -2.20
C PRO A 399 23.27 -1.36 -1.19
N ALA A 400 23.76 -0.30 -0.54
CA ALA A 400 24.79 -0.39 0.49
C ALA A 400 24.27 -0.95 1.83
N HIS A 401 22.95 -0.95 2.04
CA HIS A 401 22.30 -1.27 3.32
C HIS A 401 21.34 -2.46 3.22
N THR A 402 21.21 -3.07 2.05
CA THR A 402 20.25 -4.15 1.81
C THR A 402 20.86 -5.54 1.91
N HIS A 403 22.17 -5.67 2.15
CA HIS A 403 22.87 -6.97 2.26
C HIS A 403 22.66 -7.91 1.05
N GLY A 404 22.43 -7.34 -0.15
CA GLY A 404 22.15 -8.12 -1.37
C GLY A 404 20.75 -8.75 -1.38
N MET A 405 19.87 -8.36 -0.45
CA MET A 405 18.51 -8.89 -0.33
C MET A 405 17.64 -8.56 -1.55
N ASP A 406 18.03 -7.60 -2.38
CA ASP A 406 17.40 -7.28 -3.66
C ASP A 406 17.44 -8.46 -4.65
N ARG A 407 18.50 -9.29 -4.59
CA ARG A 407 18.66 -10.49 -5.44
C ARG A 407 18.62 -11.80 -4.65
N TRP A 408 18.79 -11.75 -3.33
CA TRP A 408 18.84 -12.94 -2.47
C TRP A 408 17.65 -13.87 -2.71
N ALA A 409 17.90 -15.15 -2.98
CA ALA A 409 16.88 -16.16 -3.27
C ALA A 409 16.05 -15.96 -4.56
N ASN A 410 16.45 -15.05 -5.47
CA ASN A 410 15.86 -15.02 -6.81
C ASN A 410 16.47 -16.13 -7.69
N ALA A 411 15.89 -16.34 -8.88
CA ALA A 411 16.29 -17.43 -9.77
C ALA A 411 17.77 -17.39 -10.19
N GLU A 412 18.29 -16.18 -10.44
CA GLU A 412 19.68 -15.98 -10.83
C GLU A 412 20.64 -16.25 -9.67
N TRP A 413 20.36 -15.70 -8.49
CA TRP A 413 21.15 -15.90 -7.29
C TRP A 413 21.19 -17.38 -6.89
N ILE A 414 20.06 -18.09 -6.95
CA ILE A 414 20.00 -19.52 -6.64
C ILE A 414 20.90 -20.31 -7.60
N ALA A 415 20.84 -20.04 -8.90
CA ALA A 415 21.69 -20.70 -9.88
C ALA A 415 23.19 -20.41 -9.65
N GLU A 416 23.55 -19.17 -9.27
CA GLU A 416 24.92 -18.83 -8.89
C GLU A 416 25.37 -19.61 -7.65
N GLN A 417 24.52 -19.74 -6.62
CA GLN A 417 24.86 -20.45 -5.39
C GLN A 417 24.91 -21.97 -5.56
N GLU A 418 24.11 -22.57 -6.45
CA GLU A 418 24.17 -24.00 -6.76
C GLU A 418 25.56 -24.40 -7.28
N VAL A 419 26.14 -23.59 -8.17
CA VAL A 419 27.50 -23.83 -8.69
C VAL A 419 28.55 -23.78 -7.56
N VAL A 420 28.42 -22.81 -6.65
CA VAL A 420 29.32 -22.69 -5.49
C VAL A 420 29.13 -23.86 -4.52
N HIS A 421 27.89 -24.28 -4.31
CA HIS A 421 27.51 -25.38 -3.43
C HIS A 421 28.03 -26.72 -3.97
N GLU A 422 27.87 -27.00 -5.25
CA GLU A 422 28.40 -28.19 -5.91
C GLU A 422 29.93 -28.26 -5.80
N ALA A 423 30.64 -27.18 -6.11
CA ALA A 423 32.10 -27.11 -5.97
C ALA A 423 32.56 -27.31 -4.50
N MET A 424 31.79 -26.82 -3.54
CA MET A 424 32.05 -27.03 -2.11
C MET A 424 31.86 -28.49 -1.70
N LEU A 425 30.84 -29.17 -2.21
CA LEU A 425 30.60 -30.59 -1.96
C LEU A 425 31.63 -31.50 -2.62
N GLU A 426 32.12 -31.16 -3.82
CA GLU A 426 33.21 -31.88 -4.48
C GLU A 426 34.51 -31.85 -3.65
N THR A 427 34.75 -30.72 -2.98
CA THR A 427 35.98 -30.51 -2.19
C THR A 427 35.87 -31.02 -0.76
N ASN A 428 34.66 -31.11 -0.18
CA ASN A 428 34.40 -31.53 1.20
C ASN A 428 33.10 -32.35 1.29
N PRO A 429 33.08 -33.61 0.81
CA PRO A 429 31.86 -34.41 0.71
C PRO A 429 31.19 -34.69 2.07
N GLU A 430 31.95 -34.70 3.16
CA GLU A 430 31.44 -34.84 4.52
C GLU A 430 30.51 -33.69 4.96
N LYS A 431 30.58 -32.52 4.31
CA LYS A 431 29.67 -31.41 4.61
C LYS A 431 28.23 -31.67 4.14
N ALA A 432 28.02 -32.60 3.21
CA ALA A 432 26.70 -33.06 2.81
C ALA A 432 25.99 -33.84 3.93
N GLU A 433 26.74 -34.40 4.87
CA GLU A 433 26.14 -35.15 5.97
C GLU A 433 25.28 -34.23 6.85
N GLY A 434 24.04 -34.68 7.09
CA GLY A 434 23.11 -33.98 7.96
C GLY A 434 22.42 -32.74 7.33
N PHE A 435 22.57 -32.44 6.04
CA PHE A 435 21.80 -31.37 5.38
C PHE A 435 20.29 -31.56 5.57
N SER A 436 19.77 -32.76 5.29
CA SER A 436 18.34 -33.04 5.47
C SER A 436 17.88 -32.81 6.92
N ALA A 437 18.73 -33.15 7.91
CA ALA A 437 18.42 -32.94 9.32
C ALA A 437 18.47 -31.46 9.71
N ARG A 438 19.44 -30.69 9.22
CA ARG A 438 19.53 -29.24 9.40
C ARG A 438 18.34 -28.53 8.78
N MET A 439 18.01 -28.87 7.54
CA MET A 439 16.85 -28.34 6.84
C MET A 439 15.54 -28.60 7.58
N GLN A 440 15.34 -29.83 8.08
CA GLN A 440 14.19 -30.15 8.92
C GLN A 440 14.18 -29.35 10.23
N ALA A 441 15.32 -29.19 10.89
CA ALA A 441 15.42 -28.40 12.11
C ALA A 441 15.11 -26.91 11.86
N ARG A 442 15.62 -26.34 10.76
CA ARG A 442 15.38 -24.94 10.35
C ARG A 442 13.91 -24.70 9.99
N ALA A 443 13.29 -25.63 9.27
CA ALA A 443 11.87 -25.60 8.99
C ALA A 443 11.03 -25.66 10.28
N GLN A 444 11.39 -26.54 11.22
CA GLN A 444 10.73 -26.64 12.54
C GLN A 444 10.93 -25.38 13.39
N ALA A 445 12.08 -24.71 13.26
CA ALA A 445 12.37 -23.44 13.92
C ALA A 445 11.73 -22.22 13.23
N GLY A 446 11.04 -22.41 12.09
CA GLY A 446 10.37 -21.34 11.34
C GLY A 446 11.31 -20.44 10.52
N GLN A 447 12.61 -20.76 10.45
CA GLN A 447 13.61 -19.96 9.73
C GLN A 447 13.40 -19.95 8.21
N LEU A 448 12.65 -20.92 7.70
CA LEU A 448 12.31 -21.10 6.29
C LEU A 448 10.86 -20.73 5.97
N MET A 449 10.13 -20.10 6.91
CA MET A 449 8.71 -19.77 6.70
C MET A 449 8.48 -18.94 5.44
N PHE A 450 9.45 -18.10 5.06
CA PHE A 450 9.36 -17.24 3.90
C PHE A 450 9.29 -18.04 2.58
N LEU A 451 9.82 -19.27 2.53
CA LEU A 451 9.71 -20.16 1.37
C LEU A 451 8.27 -20.66 1.13
N ASN A 452 7.42 -20.66 2.15
CA ASN A 452 6.04 -21.13 2.01
C ASN A 452 5.23 -20.31 1.02
N ASP A 453 5.61 -19.04 0.80
CA ASP A 453 4.89 -18.07 -0.01
C ASP A 453 5.56 -17.80 -1.36
N PHE A 454 6.62 -18.56 -1.69
CA PHE A 454 7.20 -18.53 -3.04
C PHE A 454 6.16 -19.00 -4.06
N SER A 455 5.97 -18.22 -5.10
CA SER A 455 5.09 -18.57 -6.22
C SER A 455 5.61 -19.81 -6.97
N ASP A 456 6.93 -19.90 -7.13
CA ASP A 456 7.63 -21.05 -7.68
C ASP A 456 8.12 -21.99 -6.57
N GLN A 457 7.43 -23.12 -6.42
CA GLN A 457 7.77 -24.14 -5.42
C GLN A 457 9.05 -24.90 -5.78
N ASN A 458 9.40 -25.03 -7.07
CA ASN A 458 10.68 -25.61 -7.48
C ASN A 458 11.83 -24.70 -7.04
N LEU A 459 11.66 -23.39 -7.23
CA LEU A 459 12.65 -22.43 -6.76
C LEU A 459 12.82 -22.46 -5.23
N ALA A 460 11.73 -22.62 -4.49
CA ALA A 460 11.76 -22.78 -3.03
C ALA A 460 12.50 -24.05 -2.58
N GLU A 461 12.28 -25.18 -3.26
CA GLU A 461 13.00 -26.44 -3.03
C GLU A 461 14.49 -26.30 -3.30
N ARG A 462 14.86 -25.67 -4.42
CA ARG A 462 16.27 -25.39 -4.76
C ARG A 462 16.96 -24.51 -3.72
N TYR A 463 16.27 -23.48 -3.22
CA TYR A 463 16.80 -22.67 -2.12
C TYR A 463 17.03 -23.50 -0.85
N ALA A 464 16.04 -24.33 -0.50
CA ALA A 464 16.12 -25.23 0.63
C ALA A 464 17.36 -26.14 0.55
N ASP A 465 17.67 -26.67 -0.62
CA ASP A 465 18.82 -27.55 -0.84
C ASP A 465 20.18 -26.85 -0.67
N LEU A 466 20.25 -25.52 -0.80
CA LEU A 466 21.49 -24.76 -0.59
C LEU A 466 21.94 -24.69 0.89
N ASP A 467 21.05 -25.01 1.84
CA ASP A 467 21.27 -24.91 3.29
C ASP A 467 21.79 -23.53 3.75
N MET A 468 21.26 -22.44 3.16
CA MET A 468 21.68 -21.07 3.47
C MET A 468 20.67 -20.33 4.35
N ASP A 469 21.15 -19.71 5.43
CA ASP A 469 20.36 -18.80 6.28
C ASP A 469 20.32 -17.40 5.69
N LEU A 470 19.22 -16.69 5.97
CA LEU A 470 19.16 -15.25 5.71
C LEU A 470 20.32 -14.54 6.43
N PRO A 471 20.89 -13.49 5.84
CA PRO A 471 21.87 -12.66 6.53
C PRO A 471 21.32 -12.18 7.88
N GLU A 472 22.20 -12.10 8.88
CA GLU A 472 21.81 -11.61 10.21
C GLU A 472 21.13 -10.24 10.11
N GLY A 473 20.00 -10.08 10.81
CA GLY A 473 19.21 -8.84 10.77
C GLY A 473 18.33 -8.65 9.54
N CYS A 474 18.29 -9.60 8.58
CA CYS A 474 17.44 -9.52 7.39
C CYS A 474 16.14 -10.34 7.47
N GLY A 475 15.89 -11.05 8.57
CA GLY A 475 14.65 -11.82 8.76
C GLY A 475 13.50 -10.97 9.30
N LEU A 476 12.30 -11.12 8.73
CA LEU A 476 11.06 -10.63 9.34
C LEU A 476 10.56 -11.62 10.40
N ALA A 477 9.98 -11.09 11.48
CA ALA A 477 9.30 -11.91 12.48
C ALA A 477 7.90 -12.35 11.99
N TYR A 478 7.29 -11.56 11.11
CA TYR A 478 5.99 -11.83 10.53
C TYR A 478 5.97 -11.45 9.04
N TYR A 479 5.70 -12.41 8.16
CA TYR A 479 5.71 -12.20 6.70
C TYR A 479 4.34 -11.86 6.12
N GLY A 480 3.34 -11.60 6.96
CA GLY A 480 1.95 -11.42 6.54
C GLY A 480 1.09 -12.67 6.75
N LYS A 481 -0.21 -12.53 6.44
CA LYS A 481 -1.14 -13.66 6.48
C LYS A 481 -0.87 -14.58 5.27
N PRO A 482 -0.87 -15.91 5.44
CA PRO A 482 -0.73 -16.82 4.32
C PRO A 482 -1.99 -16.80 3.45
N ASP A 483 -1.86 -17.13 2.15
CA ASP A 483 -3.01 -17.33 1.26
C ASP A 483 -3.94 -18.41 1.84
N PRO A 484 -5.20 -18.08 2.21
CA PRO A 484 -6.12 -19.06 2.77
C PRO A 484 -6.49 -20.17 1.76
N ALA A 485 -6.31 -19.97 0.44
CA ALA A 485 -6.65 -20.97 -0.55
C ALA A 485 -5.78 -20.87 -1.81
N ARG A 486 -4.71 -21.67 -1.95
CA ARG A 486 -3.71 -21.65 -3.06
C ARG A 486 -4.19 -22.12 -4.44
N LYS A 487 -3.57 -21.63 -5.53
CA LYS A 487 -3.98 -21.98 -6.91
C LYS A 487 -3.71 -23.47 -7.13
N GLY A 488 -4.56 -24.11 -7.92
CA GLY A 488 -4.49 -25.55 -8.19
C GLY A 488 -4.99 -26.44 -7.05
N ARG A 489 -5.28 -25.91 -5.85
CA ARG A 489 -5.92 -26.68 -4.78
C ARG A 489 -7.39 -26.94 -5.10
N ILE A 490 -7.84 -28.15 -4.77
CA ILE A 490 -9.23 -28.57 -4.88
C ILE A 490 -10.03 -27.97 -3.73
N VAL A 491 -11.15 -27.33 -4.05
CA VAL A 491 -12.13 -26.86 -3.06
C VAL A 491 -12.87 -28.08 -2.50
N ARG A 492 -12.72 -28.35 -1.20
CA ARG A 492 -13.38 -29.46 -0.49
C ARG A 492 -14.76 -29.07 0.03
#